data_AF-N8Y448-F1
#
_entry.id   AF-N8Y448-F1
#
_cell.length_a   1.000
_cell.length_b   1.000
_cell.length_c   1.000
_cell.angle_alpha   90.00
_cell.angle_beta   90.00
_cell.angle_gamma   90.00
#
_symmetry.space_group_name_H-M   'P 1'
#
loop_
_entity.id
_entity.type
_entity.pdbx_description
1 polymer ?
#
loop_
_entity_poly.entity_id
_entity_poly.type
_entity_poly.pdbx_seq_one_letter_code
_entity_poly.pdbx_strand_id
1 'polypeptide(L)'
;MIFIDKVLKIITEQSEDQFQLRLNKSEGLGLLTTRTGQNFLILDSEDYWFDFILDKYPAKYKCECKNEWFRVDFRYIYREFYNDIQFVKLNVECTYCLKHTEPLIIEIQYSPTQHLISQPIKYCANPKLKTKTECLSLYWNKTDLLNFLYYCNAKLNLKISVWFWNGQKRILSEIILNKNSVYTDYAELEQYLEIYIHSHEIKIKDFIEYQNDEVGVIMHEHLWRKHDIFNIQAPFHSIGLAGENGGYTMNYSLSFIQNGTVIVKPIVYAHYVDSIIIYLSRHYHSRRGKNCFDHEGLFFDC
;
A
#
# COMPACT_ATOMS: atom_id res chain seq x y z
N MET A 1 -9.29 -18.25 -35.79
CA MET A 1 -9.83 -17.10 -35.05
C MET A 1 -8.76 -16.03 -35.10
N ILE A 2 -9.06 -14.84 -35.62
CA ILE A 2 -8.06 -13.80 -35.87
C ILE A 2 -7.85 -13.05 -34.55
N PHE A 3 -6.62 -13.07 -34.02
CA PHE A 3 -6.23 -12.22 -32.90
C PHE A 3 -6.26 -10.77 -33.39
N ILE A 4 -7.25 -10.00 -32.95
CA ILE A 4 -7.32 -8.58 -33.30
C ILE A 4 -6.54 -7.82 -32.22
N ASP A 5 -5.25 -7.61 -32.49
CA ASP A 5 -4.49 -6.61 -31.75
C ASP A 5 -5.07 -5.24 -32.07
N LYS A 6 -5.60 -4.57 -31.05
CA LYS A 6 -6.07 -3.20 -31.18
C LYS A 6 -4.96 -2.26 -30.75
N VAL A 7 -4.58 -1.34 -31.63
CA VAL A 7 -3.65 -0.24 -31.30
C VAL A 7 -4.44 1.05 -31.21
N LEU A 8 -4.26 1.78 -30.11
CA LEU A 8 -4.91 3.06 -29.87
C LEU A 8 -3.86 4.14 -29.65
N LYS A 9 -3.81 5.12 -30.55
CA LYS A 9 -3.01 6.33 -30.33
C LYS A 9 -3.64 7.16 -29.21
N ILE A 10 -2.81 7.61 -28.27
CA ILE A 10 -3.26 8.43 -27.15
C ILE A 10 -3.24 9.89 -27.58
N ILE A 11 -4.41 10.51 -27.54
CA ILE A 11 -4.63 11.93 -27.83
C ILE A 11 -5.60 12.44 -26.77
N THR A 12 -5.32 13.60 -26.17
CA THR A 12 -6.23 14.21 -25.18
C THR A 12 -7.46 14.82 -25.85
N GLU A 13 -8.47 15.17 -25.05
CA GLU A 13 -9.65 15.91 -25.54
C GLU A 13 -9.26 17.27 -26.16
N GLN A 14 -8.16 17.86 -25.69
CA GLN A 14 -7.55 19.09 -26.21
C GLN A 14 -6.66 18.85 -27.43
N SER A 15 -6.67 17.65 -28.03
CA SER A 15 -5.86 17.28 -29.19
C SER A 15 -4.34 17.31 -28.97
N GLU A 16 -3.88 17.10 -27.73
CA GLU A 16 -2.45 16.94 -27.45
C GLU A 16 -2.02 15.47 -27.65
N ASP A 17 -0.94 15.25 -28.42
CA ASP A 17 -0.40 13.93 -28.77
C ASP A 17 1.03 13.67 -28.25
N GLN A 18 1.59 14.62 -27.50
CA GLN A 18 2.95 14.54 -26.96
C GLN A 18 2.95 14.60 -25.44
N PHE A 19 3.67 13.65 -24.84
CA PHE A 19 3.67 13.46 -23.39
C PHE A 19 5.10 13.31 -22.85
N GLN A 20 5.32 13.85 -21.65
CA GLN A 20 6.34 13.35 -20.75
C GLN A 20 5.78 12.16 -19.97
N LEU A 21 6.60 11.15 -19.70
CA LEU A 21 6.17 9.96 -19.00
C LEU A 21 6.88 9.78 -17.66
N ARG A 22 6.14 9.26 -16.67
CA ARG A 22 6.67 8.72 -15.43
C ARG A 22 6.05 7.35 -15.23
N LEU A 23 6.86 6.32 -15.16
CA LEU A 23 6.39 4.93 -15.19
C LEU A 23 6.94 4.17 -14.00
N ASN A 24 6.13 3.28 -13.43
CA ASN A 24 6.61 2.20 -12.60
C ASN A 24 6.29 0.87 -13.28
N LYS A 25 7.35 0.10 -13.57
CA LYS A 25 7.24 -1.20 -14.23
C LYS A 25 6.78 -2.31 -13.28
N SER A 26 7.08 -2.24 -11.98
CA SER A 26 6.68 -3.29 -11.04
C SER A 26 5.16 -3.31 -10.86
N GLU A 27 4.58 -2.12 -10.68
CA GLU A 27 3.15 -1.96 -10.40
C GLU A 27 2.28 -1.76 -11.66
N GLY A 28 2.88 -1.68 -12.85
CA GLY A 28 2.10 -1.40 -14.06
C GLY A 28 1.50 0.02 -14.12
N LEU A 29 2.03 0.98 -13.35
CA LEU A 29 1.45 2.33 -13.21
C LEU A 29 2.19 3.38 -14.05
N GLY A 30 1.48 4.42 -14.45
CA GLY A 30 2.10 5.53 -15.16
C GLY A 30 1.32 6.83 -15.20
N LEU A 31 2.06 7.90 -15.39
CA LEU A 31 1.57 9.26 -15.56
C LEU A 31 2.10 9.84 -16.86
N LEU A 32 1.19 10.40 -17.66
CA LEU A 32 1.45 11.19 -18.84
C LEU A 32 1.25 12.66 -18.51
N THR A 33 2.20 13.52 -18.86
CA THR A 33 2.09 14.98 -18.71
C THR A 33 2.20 15.63 -20.07
N THR A 34 1.20 16.41 -20.46
CA THR A 34 1.18 17.09 -21.76
C THR A 34 2.08 18.32 -21.80
N ARG A 35 2.19 18.96 -22.98
CA ARG A 35 2.95 20.21 -23.16
C ARG A 35 2.35 21.36 -22.37
N THR A 36 1.03 21.39 -22.25
CA THR A 36 0.30 22.39 -21.44
C THR A 36 0.38 22.12 -19.93
N GLY A 37 0.93 20.97 -19.52
CA GLY A 37 1.12 20.60 -18.12
C GLY A 37 -0.07 19.85 -17.50
N GLN A 38 -1.06 19.46 -18.31
CA GLN A 38 -2.13 18.57 -17.86
C GLN A 38 -1.57 17.17 -17.59
N ASN A 39 -2.08 16.50 -16.56
CA ASN A 39 -1.59 15.20 -16.15
C ASN A 39 -2.70 14.15 -16.29
N PHE A 40 -2.32 12.98 -16.78
CA PHE A 40 -3.22 11.88 -17.02
C PHE A 40 -2.60 10.58 -16.51
N LEU A 41 -3.35 9.84 -15.70
CA LEU A 41 -2.99 8.49 -15.30
C LEU A 41 -3.32 7.53 -16.44
N ILE A 42 -2.48 6.52 -16.63
CA ILE A 42 -2.76 5.47 -17.62
C ILE A 42 -3.79 4.50 -17.07
N LEU A 43 -4.76 4.09 -17.90
CA LEU A 43 -5.80 3.13 -17.54
C LEU A 43 -6.50 3.52 -16.23
N ASP A 44 -6.73 2.55 -15.36
CA ASP A 44 -7.30 2.62 -14.02
C ASP A 44 -6.23 2.79 -12.91
N SER A 45 -5.04 3.30 -13.25
CA SER A 45 -3.94 3.48 -12.28
C SER A 45 -4.28 4.37 -11.07
N GLU A 46 -5.41 5.09 -11.08
CA GLU A 46 -5.77 6.01 -9.99
C GLU A 46 -5.91 5.34 -8.63
N ASP A 47 -6.41 4.11 -8.59
CA ASP A 47 -6.65 3.40 -7.33
C ASP A 47 -5.37 3.05 -6.57
N TYR A 48 -4.24 2.99 -7.29
CA TYR A 48 -2.94 2.57 -6.78
C TYR A 48 -1.88 3.68 -6.84
N TRP A 49 -2.03 4.65 -7.76
CA TRP A 49 -1.05 5.70 -8.01
C TRP A 49 -0.67 6.43 -6.73
N PHE A 50 -1.68 6.83 -5.95
CA PHE A 50 -1.47 7.63 -4.75
C PHE A 50 -0.81 6.85 -3.62
N ASP A 51 -1.14 5.57 -3.48
CA ASP A 51 -0.49 4.69 -2.50
C ASP A 51 0.99 4.50 -2.86
N PHE A 52 1.29 4.39 -4.15
CA PHE A 52 2.65 4.16 -4.62
C PHE A 52 3.56 5.39 -4.48
N ILE A 53 3.06 6.59 -4.78
CA ILE A 53 3.91 7.80 -4.76
C ILE A 53 4.22 8.33 -3.35
N LEU A 54 3.61 7.77 -2.30
CA LEU A 54 3.85 8.19 -0.91
C LEU A 54 5.34 8.14 -0.58
N ASP A 55 6.00 7.02 -0.89
CA ASP A 55 7.41 6.82 -0.60
C ASP A 55 8.29 7.56 -1.60
N LYS A 56 8.09 7.32 -2.90
CA LYS A 56 8.94 7.88 -3.95
C LYS A 56 8.16 8.24 -5.20
N TYR A 57 8.37 9.47 -5.66
CA TYR A 57 7.80 9.90 -6.93
C TYR A 57 8.60 9.32 -8.11
N PRO A 58 7.96 8.69 -9.12
CA PRO A 58 8.69 7.98 -10.16
C PRO A 58 9.53 8.92 -11.01
N ALA A 59 10.69 8.44 -11.45
CA ALA A 59 11.57 9.21 -12.33
C ALA A 59 10.92 9.46 -13.70
N LYS A 60 11.33 10.55 -14.36
CA LYS A 60 10.91 10.80 -15.75
C LYS A 60 11.56 9.76 -16.66
N TYR A 61 10.77 9.22 -17.58
CA TYR A 61 11.27 8.42 -18.69
C TYR A 61 12.03 9.32 -19.68
N LYS A 62 13.21 8.89 -20.13
CA LYS A 62 14.05 9.63 -21.07
C LYS A 62 14.50 8.73 -22.21
N CYS A 63 14.56 9.29 -23.40
CA CYS A 63 15.18 8.63 -24.54
C CYS A 63 16.71 8.66 -24.40
N GLU A 64 17.42 7.76 -25.09
CA GLU A 64 18.89 7.79 -25.19
C GLU A 64 19.41 9.13 -25.76
N CYS A 65 18.64 9.76 -26.66
CA CYS A 65 18.95 11.11 -27.17
C CYS A 65 18.66 12.23 -26.15
N LYS A 66 18.31 11.89 -24.90
CA LYS A 66 17.95 12.79 -23.79
C LYS A 66 16.62 13.54 -23.96
N ASN A 67 15.90 13.34 -25.06
CA ASN A 67 14.55 13.88 -25.21
C ASN A 67 13.59 13.26 -24.19
N GLU A 68 12.64 14.08 -23.70
CA GLU A 68 11.64 13.70 -22.68
C GLU A 68 10.20 13.71 -23.23
N TRP A 69 10.04 13.86 -24.56
CA TRP A 69 8.74 13.99 -25.20
C TRP A 69 8.47 12.85 -26.16
N PHE A 70 7.31 12.24 -26.03
CA PHE A 70 6.97 11.03 -26.77
C PHE A 70 5.53 11.10 -27.28
N ARG A 71 5.30 10.50 -28.45
CA ARG A 71 3.96 10.04 -28.83
C ARG A 71 3.73 8.68 -28.19
N VAL A 72 2.50 8.43 -27.79
CA VAL A 72 2.13 7.24 -27.01
C VAL A 72 1.02 6.48 -27.71
N ASP A 73 1.14 5.17 -27.79
CA ASP A 73 0.06 4.28 -28.19
C ASP A 73 -0.04 3.07 -27.27
N PHE A 74 -1.26 2.59 -27.09
CA PHE A 74 -1.56 1.39 -26.31
C PHE A 74 -1.92 0.26 -27.25
N ARG A 75 -1.23 -0.87 -27.12
CA ARG A 75 -1.58 -2.12 -27.81
C ARG A 75 -2.26 -3.07 -26.83
N TYR A 76 -3.51 -3.40 -27.12
CA TYR A 76 -4.34 -4.27 -26.32
C TYR A 76 -4.27 -5.70 -26.85
N ILE A 77 -3.95 -6.64 -25.97
CA ILE A 77 -3.92 -8.08 -26.23
C ILE A 77 -5.08 -8.70 -25.48
N TYR A 78 -5.96 -9.39 -26.19
CA TYR A 78 -7.17 -10.01 -25.63
C TYR A 78 -6.90 -11.44 -25.17
N ARG A 79 -7.64 -11.88 -24.15
CA ARG A 79 -7.69 -13.29 -23.72
C ARG A 79 -8.25 -14.15 -24.86
N GLU A 80 -7.72 -15.36 -25.01
CA GLU A 80 -8.19 -16.28 -26.03
C GLU A 80 -9.67 -16.62 -25.78
N PHE A 81 -10.50 -16.51 -26.82
CA PHE A 81 -11.95 -16.79 -26.81
C PHE A 81 -12.84 -15.81 -26.02
N TYR A 82 -12.29 -14.77 -25.39
CA TYR A 82 -13.06 -13.76 -24.66
C TYR A 82 -12.86 -12.36 -25.25
N ASN A 83 -13.91 -11.54 -25.26
CA ASN A 83 -13.80 -10.12 -25.62
C ASN A 83 -13.29 -9.29 -24.44
N ASP A 84 -12.17 -9.73 -23.88
CA ASP A 84 -11.61 -9.20 -22.63
C ASP A 84 -10.09 -9.06 -22.73
N ILE A 85 -9.55 -7.99 -22.17
CA ILE A 85 -8.13 -7.62 -22.28
C ILE A 85 -7.32 -8.43 -21.25
N GLN A 86 -6.25 -9.06 -21.73
CA GLN A 86 -5.26 -9.72 -20.89
C GLN A 86 -4.07 -8.80 -20.60
N PHE A 87 -3.57 -8.11 -21.63
CA PHE A 87 -2.42 -7.23 -21.49
C PHE A 87 -2.62 -5.90 -22.22
N VAL A 88 -2.03 -4.85 -21.67
CA VAL A 88 -1.85 -3.56 -22.33
C VAL A 88 -0.36 -3.26 -22.43
N LYS A 89 0.13 -3.13 -23.65
CA LYS A 89 1.51 -2.69 -23.94
C LYS A 89 1.52 -1.20 -24.21
N LEU A 90 2.34 -0.48 -23.48
CA LEU A 90 2.62 0.93 -23.71
C LEU A 90 3.77 1.06 -24.71
N ASN A 91 3.50 1.57 -25.90
CA ASN A 91 4.53 1.92 -26.86
C ASN A 91 4.74 3.43 -26.86
N VAL A 92 6.00 3.83 -27.03
CA VAL A 92 6.37 5.25 -27.13
C VAL A 92 7.29 5.48 -28.31
N GLU A 93 7.05 6.56 -29.05
CA GLU A 93 7.89 7.07 -30.13
C GLU A 93 8.50 8.40 -29.67
N CYS A 94 9.84 8.48 -29.63
CA CYS A 94 10.53 9.71 -29.29
C CYS A 94 10.25 10.79 -30.34
N THR A 95 9.75 11.97 -29.94
CA THR A 95 9.42 13.05 -30.87
C THR A 95 10.63 13.69 -31.56
N TYR A 96 11.85 13.35 -31.14
CA TYR A 96 13.09 13.90 -31.68
C TYR A 96 13.81 12.91 -32.60
N CYS A 97 14.20 11.74 -32.09
CA CYS A 97 14.94 10.74 -32.87
C CYS A 97 14.07 9.63 -33.47
N LEU A 98 12.74 9.68 -33.26
CA LEU A 98 11.76 8.72 -33.78
C LEU A 98 11.98 7.26 -33.33
N LYS A 99 12.83 7.04 -32.31
CA LYS A 99 13.05 5.70 -31.75
C LYS A 99 11.76 5.22 -31.06
N HIS A 100 11.34 4.01 -31.43
CA HIS A 100 10.24 3.30 -30.80
C HIS A 100 10.75 2.40 -29.67
N THR A 101 10.03 2.37 -28.56
CA THR A 101 10.30 1.47 -27.43
C THR A 101 9.00 1.04 -26.75
N GLU A 102 9.01 -0.11 -26.09
CA GLU A 102 7.91 -0.63 -25.28
C GLU A 102 8.34 -0.58 -23.79
N PRO A 103 8.20 0.57 -23.11
CA PRO A 103 8.74 0.71 -21.76
C PRO A 103 7.93 -0.01 -20.68
N LEU A 104 6.66 -0.34 -20.92
CA LEU A 104 5.74 -0.90 -19.92
C LEU A 104 4.78 -1.92 -20.54
N ILE A 105 4.58 -3.03 -19.84
CA ILE A 105 3.55 -4.03 -20.13
C ILE A 105 2.73 -4.19 -18.85
N ILE A 106 1.42 -4.12 -18.96
CA ILE A 106 0.48 -4.20 -17.85
C ILE A 106 -0.36 -5.46 -18.05
N GLU A 107 -0.37 -6.34 -17.06
CA GLU A 107 -1.26 -7.49 -17.02
C GLU A 107 -2.55 -7.12 -16.30
N ILE A 108 -3.69 -7.41 -16.92
CA ILE A 108 -5.00 -7.13 -16.34
C ILE A 108 -5.49 -8.39 -15.64
N GLN A 109 -5.69 -8.32 -14.33
CA GLN A 109 -6.09 -9.46 -13.49
C GLN A 109 -7.59 -9.52 -13.19
N TYR A 110 -8.40 -8.71 -13.89
CA TYR A 110 -9.84 -8.64 -13.68
C TYR A 110 -10.64 -8.69 -14.99
N SER A 111 -11.95 -8.78 -14.84
CA SER A 111 -12.97 -8.77 -15.88
C SER A 111 -14.25 -8.13 -15.31
N PRO A 112 -15.01 -7.32 -16.05
CA PRO A 112 -14.85 -6.94 -17.46
C PRO A 112 -13.91 -5.75 -17.71
N THR A 113 -13.32 -5.65 -18.91
CA THR A 113 -12.23 -4.69 -19.21
C THR A 113 -12.52 -3.68 -20.34
N GLN A 114 -13.71 -3.67 -20.94
CA GLN A 114 -13.97 -2.86 -22.14
C GLN A 114 -13.82 -1.34 -21.90
N HIS A 115 -14.00 -0.89 -20.66
CA HIS A 115 -13.84 0.51 -20.27
C HIS A 115 -12.39 1.02 -20.47
N LEU A 116 -11.39 0.15 -20.41
CA LEU A 116 -9.98 0.48 -20.65
C LEU A 116 -9.72 1.01 -22.07
N ILE A 117 -10.57 0.66 -23.02
CA ILE A 117 -10.49 1.13 -24.40
C ILE A 117 -11.16 2.49 -24.55
N SER A 118 -12.31 2.67 -23.92
CA SER A 118 -13.05 3.93 -23.99
C SER A 118 -12.42 5.04 -23.15
N GLN A 119 -11.69 4.67 -22.10
CA GLN A 119 -11.01 5.59 -21.17
C GLN A 119 -9.58 5.09 -20.92
N PRO A 120 -8.69 5.15 -21.93
CA PRO A 120 -7.32 4.65 -21.81
C PRO A 120 -6.46 5.53 -20.90
N ILE A 121 -6.87 6.78 -20.69
CA ILE A 121 -6.20 7.73 -19.81
C ILE A 121 -7.24 8.46 -18.97
N LYS A 122 -6.89 8.80 -17.73
CA LYS A 122 -7.76 9.51 -16.79
C LYS A 122 -7.11 10.80 -16.33
N TYR A 123 -7.79 11.93 -16.50
CA TYR A 123 -7.28 13.22 -16.04
C TYR A 123 -7.04 13.21 -14.52
N CYS A 124 -5.90 13.76 -14.10
CA CYS A 124 -5.49 13.85 -12.71
C CYS A 124 -4.96 15.26 -12.42
N ALA A 125 -5.75 16.07 -11.72
CA ALA A 125 -5.37 17.45 -11.42
C ALA A 125 -4.11 17.54 -10.53
N ASN A 126 -4.02 16.66 -9.54
CA ASN A 126 -2.97 16.68 -8.51
C ASN A 126 -2.23 15.34 -8.43
N PRO A 127 -1.40 14.98 -9.42
CA PRO A 127 -0.74 13.67 -9.46
C PRO A 127 0.37 13.52 -8.42
N LYS A 128 0.63 14.54 -7.60
CA LYS A 128 1.59 14.55 -6.48
C LYS A 128 0.90 14.65 -5.13
N LEU A 129 -0.43 14.51 -5.09
CA LEU A 129 -1.16 14.52 -3.83
C LEU A 129 -0.62 13.40 -2.94
N LYS A 130 -0.26 13.73 -1.71
CA LYS A 130 0.21 12.79 -0.70
C LYS A 130 -0.61 13.01 0.57
N THR A 131 -0.98 11.92 1.23
CA THR A 131 -1.50 11.97 2.60
C THR A 131 -0.37 11.77 3.58
N LYS A 132 -0.54 12.33 4.78
CA LYS A 132 0.40 12.12 5.86
C LYS A 132 0.12 10.75 6.48
N THR A 133 1.12 9.88 6.43
CA THR A 133 1.15 8.66 7.22
C THR A 133 1.94 8.90 8.50
N GLU A 134 1.58 8.21 9.56
CA GLU A 134 2.26 8.28 10.84
C GLU A 134 2.90 6.93 11.15
N CYS A 135 4.11 6.98 11.70
CA CYS A 135 4.92 5.83 12.05
C CYS A 135 5.49 6.06 13.46
N LEU A 136 5.17 5.14 14.36
CA LEU A 136 5.68 5.12 15.73
C LEU A 136 6.72 4.02 15.86
N SER A 137 7.81 4.32 16.55
CA SER A 137 8.87 3.36 16.88
C SER A 137 8.71 2.89 18.32
N LEU A 138 8.68 1.58 18.52
CA LEU A 138 8.35 0.95 19.80
C LEU A 138 9.48 -0.02 20.16
N TYR A 139 10.04 0.05 21.37
CA TYR A 139 11.04 -0.92 21.83
C TYR A 139 10.49 -1.64 23.05
N TRP A 140 9.88 -2.79 22.79
CA TRP A 140 9.06 -3.51 23.76
C TRP A 140 9.57 -4.93 23.97
N ASN A 141 9.48 -5.40 25.21
CA ASN A 141 9.50 -6.84 25.44
C ASN A 141 8.10 -7.43 25.14
N LYS A 142 7.99 -8.75 25.21
CA LYS A 142 6.73 -9.46 24.95
C LYS A 142 5.59 -9.02 25.90
N THR A 143 5.91 -8.76 27.17
CA THR A 143 4.94 -8.31 28.17
C THR A 143 4.38 -6.93 27.86
N ASP A 144 5.23 -6.02 27.37
CA ASP A 144 4.82 -4.68 26.98
C ASP A 144 3.85 -4.71 25.79
N LEU A 145 4.17 -5.49 24.75
CA LEU A 145 3.28 -5.70 23.60
C LEU A 145 1.92 -6.24 24.06
N LEU A 146 1.90 -7.27 24.91
CA LEU A 146 0.66 -7.85 25.41
C LEU A 146 -0.17 -6.87 26.25
N ASN A 147 0.47 -6.07 27.10
CA ASN A 147 -0.20 -5.03 27.88
C ASN A 147 -0.85 -3.98 26.97
N PHE A 148 -0.14 -3.58 25.92
CA PHE A 148 -0.65 -2.65 24.92
C PHE A 148 -1.85 -3.23 24.15
N LEU A 149 -1.74 -4.46 23.66
CA LEU A 149 -2.83 -5.13 22.96
C LEU A 149 -4.05 -5.32 23.87
N TYR A 150 -3.83 -5.69 25.14
CA TYR A 150 -4.90 -5.80 26.13
C TYR A 150 -5.58 -4.45 26.39
N TYR A 151 -4.83 -3.35 26.47
CA TYR A 151 -5.41 -2.02 26.56
C TYR A 151 -6.32 -1.72 25.36
N CYS A 152 -5.84 -1.96 24.14
CA CYS A 152 -6.62 -1.74 22.92
C CYS A 152 -7.91 -2.58 22.92
N ASN A 153 -7.83 -3.86 23.26
CA ASN A 153 -9.00 -4.73 23.27
C ASN A 153 -9.96 -4.43 24.43
N ALA A 154 -9.48 -4.43 25.68
CA ALA A 154 -10.36 -4.36 26.84
C ALA A 154 -10.79 -2.95 27.22
N LYS A 155 -10.00 -1.91 26.90
CA LYS A 155 -10.34 -0.51 27.23
C LYS A 155 -10.94 0.25 26.08
N LEU A 156 -10.48 0.01 24.85
CA LEU A 156 -10.99 0.69 23.67
C LEU A 156 -12.02 -0.14 22.88
N ASN A 157 -12.26 -1.39 23.29
CA ASN A 157 -13.14 -2.34 22.61
C ASN A 157 -12.74 -2.55 21.14
N LEU A 158 -11.43 -2.52 20.86
CA LEU A 158 -10.88 -2.77 19.54
C LEU A 158 -10.65 -4.27 19.33
N LYS A 159 -10.86 -4.71 18.11
CA LYS A 159 -10.54 -6.06 17.65
C LYS A 159 -9.07 -6.12 17.28
N ILE A 160 -8.49 -7.31 17.41
CA ILE A 160 -7.08 -7.55 17.11
C ILE A 160 -7.01 -8.76 16.19
N SER A 161 -6.41 -8.58 15.02
CA SER A 161 -6.16 -9.65 14.08
C SER A 161 -4.68 -9.82 13.85
N VAL A 162 -4.22 -11.05 13.73
CA VAL A 162 -2.81 -11.41 13.56
C VAL A 162 -2.66 -12.16 12.25
N TRP A 163 -1.75 -11.67 11.40
CA TRP A 163 -1.31 -12.39 10.22
C TRP A 163 0.01 -13.08 10.54
N PHE A 164 0.04 -14.40 10.47
CA PHE A 164 1.17 -15.21 10.92
C PHE A 164 1.38 -16.45 10.05
N TRP A 165 2.58 -17.03 10.17
CA TRP A 165 2.89 -18.34 9.60
C TRP A 165 2.63 -19.43 10.63
N ASN A 166 1.82 -20.44 10.29
CA ASN A 166 1.50 -21.52 11.23
C ASN A 166 2.43 -22.75 11.10
N GLY A 167 3.51 -22.65 10.34
CA GLY A 167 4.38 -23.78 9.97
C GLY A 167 4.09 -24.38 8.60
N GLN A 168 2.89 -24.15 8.03
CA GLN A 168 2.47 -24.72 6.75
C GLN A 168 2.00 -23.66 5.74
N LYS A 169 1.26 -22.66 6.20
CA LYS A 169 0.70 -21.59 5.36
C LYS A 169 0.52 -20.30 6.17
N ARG A 170 0.29 -19.19 5.46
CA ARG A 170 -0.05 -17.92 6.09
C ARG A 170 -1.54 -17.88 6.47
N ILE A 171 -1.83 -17.44 7.68
CA ILE A 171 -3.18 -17.36 8.25
C ILE A 171 -3.41 -15.97 8.82
N LEU A 172 -4.62 -15.43 8.62
CA LEU A 172 -5.13 -14.26 9.33
C LEU A 172 -6.19 -14.75 10.33
N SER A 173 -5.99 -14.46 11.62
CA SER A 173 -6.92 -14.84 12.69
C SER A 173 -7.27 -13.64 13.55
N GLU A 174 -8.50 -13.57 14.07
CA GLU A 174 -8.85 -12.63 15.14
C GLU A 174 -8.50 -13.28 16.48
N ILE A 175 -7.71 -12.58 17.31
CA ILE A 175 -7.31 -13.08 18.62
C ILE A 175 -8.22 -12.53 19.71
N ILE A 176 -8.57 -13.41 20.66
CA ILE A 176 -9.38 -13.04 21.83
C ILE A 176 -8.43 -12.93 23.02
N LEU A 177 -8.14 -11.70 23.45
CA LEU A 177 -7.25 -11.47 24.60
C LEU A 177 -8.01 -11.65 25.92
N ASN A 178 -7.88 -12.81 26.53
CA ASN A 178 -8.35 -13.03 27.90
C ASN A 178 -7.18 -12.94 28.89
N LYS A 179 -7.33 -12.07 29.90
CA LYS A 179 -6.36 -11.85 30.98
C LYS A 179 -5.94 -13.13 31.72
N ASN A 180 -6.78 -14.17 31.66
CA ASN A 180 -6.57 -15.44 32.36
C ASN A 180 -6.06 -16.58 31.45
N SER A 181 -6.00 -16.41 30.12
CA SER A 181 -5.50 -17.43 29.17
C SER A 181 -4.12 -17.05 28.61
N VAL A 182 -3.13 -17.02 29.49
CA VAL A 182 -1.73 -16.63 29.21
C VAL A 182 -1.00 -17.62 28.27
N TYR A 183 -1.66 -18.63 27.68
CA TYR A 183 -0.95 -19.74 27.03
C TYR A 183 -1.45 -20.16 25.63
N THR A 184 -2.73 -20.02 25.29
CA THR A 184 -3.25 -20.51 23.99
C THR A 184 -3.07 -19.50 22.84
N ASP A 185 -3.11 -18.20 23.14
CA ASP A 185 -3.04 -17.12 22.13
C ASP A 185 -1.60 -16.70 21.78
N TYR A 186 -0.61 -17.38 22.36
CA TYR A 186 0.80 -16.97 22.34
C TYR A 186 1.58 -17.48 21.13
N ALA A 187 1.20 -18.63 20.56
CA ALA A 187 1.90 -19.21 19.42
C ALA A 187 1.76 -18.32 18.17
N GLU A 188 0.58 -17.70 17.98
CA GLU A 188 0.32 -16.81 16.85
C GLU A 188 1.16 -15.52 16.96
N LEU A 189 1.38 -15.02 18.18
CA LEU A 189 2.20 -13.84 18.47
C LEU A 189 3.73 -14.11 18.47
N GLU A 190 4.16 -15.36 18.36
CA GLU A 190 5.59 -15.69 18.20
C GLU A 190 6.04 -15.74 16.74
N GLN A 191 5.11 -15.98 15.82
CA GLN A 191 5.41 -16.11 14.37
C GLN A 191 4.57 -15.15 13.53
N TYR A 192 4.11 -14.05 14.12
CA TYR A 192 3.36 -13.05 13.39
C TYR A 192 4.26 -12.29 12.41
N LEU A 193 3.66 -11.94 11.30
CA LEU A 193 4.19 -11.02 10.29
C LEU A 193 3.68 -9.62 10.60
N GLU A 194 2.37 -9.49 10.84
CA GLU A 194 1.73 -8.21 11.17
C GLU A 194 0.56 -8.39 12.17
N ILE A 195 0.36 -7.39 13.02
CA ILE A 195 -0.81 -7.26 13.90
C ILE A 195 -1.63 -6.07 13.43
N TYR A 196 -2.94 -6.27 13.34
CA TYR A 196 -3.93 -5.26 12.96
C TYR A 196 -4.85 -4.98 14.14
N ILE A 197 -4.95 -3.71 14.55
CA ILE A 197 -5.85 -3.25 15.61
C ILE A 197 -6.92 -2.37 14.97
N HIS A 198 -8.19 -2.72 15.13
CA HIS A 198 -9.27 -2.14 14.33
C HIS A 198 -10.61 -2.11 15.07
N SER A 199 -11.52 -1.22 14.65
CA SER A 199 -12.82 -1.03 15.31
C SER A 199 -13.98 -1.76 14.63
N HIS A 200 -13.74 -2.41 13.49
CA HIS A 200 -14.76 -3.08 12.69
C HIS A 200 -14.27 -4.45 12.23
N GLU A 201 -15.15 -5.38 11.93
CA GLU A 201 -14.72 -6.66 11.38
C GLU A 201 -13.92 -6.47 10.07
N ILE A 202 -12.72 -7.02 10.01
CA ILE A 202 -11.93 -7.11 8.77
C ILE A 202 -12.52 -8.26 7.97
N LYS A 203 -13.27 -7.94 6.91
CA LYS A 203 -13.75 -8.94 5.97
C LYS A 203 -12.57 -9.48 5.19
N ILE A 204 -12.06 -10.63 5.62
CA ILE A 204 -10.85 -11.26 5.06
C ILE A 204 -10.90 -11.30 3.51
N LYS A 205 -12.07 -11.60 2.92
CA LYS A 205 -12.27 -11.63 1.46
C LYS A 205 -11.94 -10.33 0.72
N ASP A 206 -12.06 -9.20 1.38
CA ASP A 206 -11.79 -7.88 0.79
C ASP A 206 -10.29 -7.57 0.76
N PHE A 207 -9.46 -8.43 1.38
CA PHE A 207 -8.07 -8.14 1.70
C PHE A 207 -7.08 -9.24 1.30
N ILE A 208 -7.57 -10.30 0.64
CA ILE A 208 -6.78 -11.49 0.34
C ILE A 208 -6.79 -11.84 -1.14
N GLU A 209 -5.60 -12.12 -1.66
CA GLU A 209 -5.43 -12.95 -2.83
C GLU A 209 -5.15 -14.38 -2.39
N TYR A 210 -6.06 -15.30 -2.71
CA TYR A 210 -5.76 -16.73 -2.59
C TYR A 210 -4.92 -17.14 -3.80
N GLN A 211 -3.60 -17.32 -3.62
CA GLN A 211 -2.76 -17.83 -4.70
C GLN A 211 -2.94 -19.35 -4.88
N ASN A 212 -2.99 -20.12 -3.79
CA ASN A 212 -3.26 -21.56 -3.73
C ASN A 212 -3.31 -22.05 -2.26
N ASP A 213 -3.73 -23.30 -2.05
CA ASP A 213 -3.85 -23.90 -0.70
C ASP A 213 -2.50 -24.04 0.04
N GLU A 214 -1.38 -23.99 -0.68
CA GLU A 214 -0.03 -24.15 -0.15
C GLU A 214 0.52 -22.85 0.47
N VAL A 215 0.26 -21.69 -0.13
CA VAL A 215 0.78 -20.40 0.35
C VAL A 215 -0.11 -19.80 1.44
N GLY A 216 -1.42 -20.02 1.36
CA GLY A 216 -2.41 -19.44 2.28
C GLY A 216 -2.75 -17.99 1.93
N VAL A 217 -2.94 -17.17 2.96
CA VAL A 217 -3.40 -15.78 2.82
C VAL A 217 -2.26 -14.81 2.51
N ILE A 218 -2.38 -14.07 1.40
CA ILE A 218 -1.55 -12.91 1.08
C ILE A 218 -2.38 -11.65 1.32
N MET A 219 -1.88 -10.75 2.17
CA MET A 219 -2.51 -9.48 2.47
C MET A 219 -2.16 -8.45 1.39
N HIS A 220 -3.13 -7.67 0.92
CA HIS A 220 -2.82 -6.50 0.10
C HIS A 220 -1.92 -5.53 0.88
N GLU A 221 -0.97 -4.90 0.20
CA GLU A 221 -0.09 -3.93 0.84
C GLU A 221 -0.90 -2.73 1.40
N HIS A 222 -0.48 -2.26 2.58
CA HIS A 222 -0.94 -1.00 3.17
C HIS A 222 -2.44 -0.87 3.51
N LEU A 223 -3.12 -1.97 3.88
CA LEU A 223 -4.52 -1.96 4.33
C LEU A 223 -4.86 -0.83 5.33
N TRP A 224 -3.94 -0.57 6.26
CA TRP A 224 -4.08 0.46 7.29
C TRP A 224 -4.22 1.89 6.76
N ARG A 225 -3.87 2.15 5.50
CA ARG A 225 -4.03 3.47 4.88
C ARG A 225 -5.51 3.79 4.67
N LYS A 226 -6.25 2.89 4.02
CA LYS A 226 -7.66 3.10 3.63
C LYS A 226 -8.65 2.76 4.74
N HIS A 227 -8.26 1.95 5.72
CA HIS A 227 -9.14 1.47 6.79
C HIS A 227 -8.75 1.99 8.17
N ASP A 228 -9.69 1.95 9.12
CA ASP A 228 -9.53 2.39 10.51
C ASP A 228 -8.69 1.38 11.33
N ILE A 229 -7.44 1.16 10.89
CA ILE A 229 -6.56 0.11 11.35
C ILE A 229 -5.22 0.71 11.79
N PHE A 230 -4.69 0.24 12.92
CA PHE A 230 -3.27 0.36 13.27
C PHE A 230 -2.57 -0.93 12.86
N ASN A 231 -1.40 -0.80 12.24
CA ASN A 231 -0.60 -1.93 11.78
C ASN A 231 0.71 -1.98 12.54
N ILE A 232 0.98 -3.06 13.27
CA ILE A 232 2.24 -3.30 13.95
C ILE A 232 3.00 -4.38 13.18
N GLN A 233 4.19 -4.04 12.70
CA GLN A 233 5.05 -4.97 12.00
C GLN A 233 5.80 -5.88 12.99
N ALA A 234 6.10 -7.11 12.56
CA ALA A 234 6.95 -8.03 13.30
C ALA A 234 8.25 -7.34 13.76
N PRO A 235 8.73 -7.64 14.97
CA PRO A 235 9.88 -6.95 15.51
C PRO A 235 11.15 -7.29 14.74
N PHE A 236 12.05 -6.32 14.61
CA PHE A 236 13.46 -6.65 14.48
C PHE A 236 14.00 -6.97 15.87
N HIS A 237 14.53 -8.18 16.04
CA HIS A 237 15.11 -8.58 17.31
C HIS A 237 16.50 -7.94 17.48
N SER A 238 16.68 -7.24 18.60
CA SER A 238 17.99 -6.76 19.03
C SER A 238 18.32 -7.38 20.38
N ILE A 239 19.51 -7.98 20.51
CA ILE A 239 20.00 -8.50 21.78
C ILE A 239 20.67 -7.33 22.51
N GLY A 240 19.96 -6.76 23.50
CA GLY A 240 20.47 -5.71 24.36
C GLY A 240 20.89 -6.23 25.74
N LEU A 241 21.57 -5.37 26.52
CA LEU A 241 22.03 -5.66 27.88
C LEU A 241 20.89 -6.00 28.87
N ALA A 242 19.64 -5.65 28.54
CA ALA A 242 18.43 -5.88 29.36
C ALA A 242 17.59 -7.10 28.91
N GLY A 243 18.10 -7.95 28.02
CA GLY A 243 17.39 -9.11 27.47
C GLY A 243 16.87 -8.90 26.05
N GLU A 244 16.04 -9.85 25.57
CA GLU A 244 15.41 -9.78 24.24
C GLU A 244 14.37 -8.67 24.19
N ASN A 245 14.69 -7.59 23.47
CA ASN A 245 13.74 -6.53 23.16
C ASN A 245 13.48 -6.53 21.65
N GLY A 246 12.21 -6.45 21.27
CA GLY A 246 11.79 -6.26 19.90
C GLY A 246 11.70 -4.77 19.58
N GLY A 247 12.29 -4.37 18.45
CA GLY A 247 11.99 -3.08 17.84
C GLY A 247 10.81 -3.24 16.89
N TYR A 248 9.69 -2.59 17.17
CA TYR A 248 8.46 -2.63 16.37
C TYR A 248 8.22 -1.28 15.71
N THR A 249 7.51 -1.35 14.58
CA THR A 249 6.98 -0.18 13.89
C THR A 249 5.47 -0.27 13.90
N MET A 250 4.79 0.78 14.39
CA MET A 250 3.34 0.92 14.31
C MET A 250 2.96 2.02 13.33
N ASN A 251 2.24 1.65 12.27
CA ASN A 251 1.78 2.55 11.22
C ASN A 251 0.28 2.84 11.34
N TYR A 252 -0.10 4.08 11.08
CA TYR A 252 -1.49 4.48 10.93
C TYR A 252 -1.61 5.73 10.03
N SER A 253 -2.82 6.07 9.63
CA SER A 253 -3.11 7.33 8.95
C SER A 253 -4.49 7.83 9.31
N LEU A 254 -4.66 9.15 9.44
CA LEU A 254 -5.97 9.80 9.64
C LEU A 254 -6.65 10.17 8.32
N SER A 255 -5.99 9.95 7.18
CA SER A 255 -6.54 10.25 5.86
C SER A 255 -5.95 9.37 4.76
N PHE A 256 -6.68 9.19 3.68
CA PHE A 256 -6.21 8.47 2.50
C PHE A 256 -6.64 9.19 1.23
N ILE A 257 -6.09 8.79 0.09
CA ILE A 257 -6.47 9.36 -1.20
C ILE A 257 -7.37 8.36 -1.89
N GLN A 258 -8.52 8.85 -2.37
CA GLN A 258 -9.43 8.10 -3.21
C GLN A 258 -9.89 9.02 -4.32
N ASN A 259 -9.79 8.55 -5.57
CA ASN A 259 -10.21 9.32 -6.75
C ASN A 259 -9.62 10.76 -6.76
N GLY A 260 -8.31 10.87 -6.51
CA GLY A 260 -7.60 12.15 -6.50
C GLY A 260 -7.98 13.12 -5.38
N THR A 261 -8.74 12.65 -4.38
CA THR A 261 -9.24 13.48 -3.28
C THR A 261 -8.78 12.92 -1.94
N VAL A 262 -8.42 13.81 -1.01
CA VAL A 262 -8.11 13.42 0.38
C VAL A 262 -9.40 13.13 1.12
N ILE A 263 -9.56 11.90 1.58
CA ILE A 263 -10.64 11.45 2.45
C ILE A 263 -10.10 11.41 3.88
N VAL A 264 -10.74 12.16 4.78
CA VAL A 264 -10.44 12.12 6.22
C VAL A 264 -11.22 10.99 6.87
N LYS A 265 -10.54 10.20 7.71
CA LYS A 265 -11.17 9.09 8.44
C LYS A 265 -12.14 9.58 9.52
N PRO A 266 -13.09 8.75 9.97
CA PRO A 266 -14.08 9.15 10.96
C PRO A 266 -13.47 9.70 12.25
N ILE A 267 -14.15 10.67 12.88
CA ILE A 267 -13.68 11.29 14.14
C ILE A 267 -13.52 10.26 15.28
N VAL A 268 -14.33 9.19 15.26
CA VAL A 268 -14.22 8.09 16.23
C VAL A 268 -12.85 7.41 16.13
N TYR A 269 -12.32 7.21 14.92
CA TYR A 269 -10.99 6.66 14.72
C TYR A 269 -9.89 7.61 15.22
N ALA A 270 -10.04 8.92 14.97
CA ALA A 270 -9.13 9.91 15.54
C ALA A 270 -9.10 9.86 17.08
N HIS A 271 -10.24 9.65 17.74
CA HIS A 271 -10.29 9.46 19.19
C HIS A 271 -9.57 8.19 19.67
N TYR A 272 -9.60 7.10 18.90
CA TYR A 272 -8.80 5.91 19.22
C TYR A 272 -7.30 6.19 19.09
N VAL A 273 -6.88 6.91 18.03
CA VAL A 273 -5.50 7.36 17.87
C VAL A 273 -5.07 8.18 19.08
N ASP A 274 -5.82 9.20 19.46
CA ASP A 274 -5.50 10.04 20.61
C ASP A 274 -5.37 9.22 21.91
N SER A 275 -6.31 8.29 22.14
CA SER A 275 -6.31 7.43 23.32
C SER A 275 -5.08 6.52 23.36
N ILE A 276 -4.70 5.93 22.23
CA ILE A 276 -3.50 5.11 22.09
C ILE A 276 -2.24 5.94 22.34
N ILE A 277 -2.10 7.12 21.73
CA ILE A 277 -0.94 7.99 21.93
C ILE A 277 -0.82 8.45 23.39
N ILE A 278 -1.93 8.78 24.04
CA ILE A 278 -1.97 9.13 25.47
C ILE A 278 -1.57 7.94 26.34
N TYR A 279 -2.06 6.73 26.03
CA TYR A 279 -1.66 5.53 26.75
C TYR A 279 -0.17 5.28 26.61
N LEU A 280 0.35 5.33 25.38
CA LEU A 280 1.76 5.10 25.10
C LEU A 280 2.66 6.08 25.82
N SER A 281 2.38 7.38 25.71
CA SER A 281 3.18 8.44 26.39
C SER A 281 3.20 8.34 27.91
N ARG A 282 2.16 7.75 28.54
CA ARG A 282 2.10 7.58 29.99
C ARG A 282 2.84 6.35 30.50
N HIS A 283 2.94 5.29 29.69
CA HIS A 283 3.47 4.00 30.11
C HIS A 283 4.85 3.69 29.52
N TYR A 284 5.20 4.33 28.40
CA TYR A 284 6.42 4.09 27.64
C TYR A 284 6.99 5.44 27.19
N HIS A 285 7.89 6.01 28.00
CA HIS A 285 8.46 7.32 27.75
C HIS A 285 9.93 7.23 27.34
N SER A 286 10.22 7.51 26.06
CA SER A 286 11.59 7.64 25.58
C SER A 286 12.07 9.09 25.62
N ARG A 287 13.39 9.27 25.76
CA ARG A 287 14.07 10.55 25.43
C ARG A 287 14.54 10.60 23.97
N ARG A 288 14.24 9.55 23.17
CA ARG A 288 14.73 9.39 21.78
C ARG A 288 13.93 10.18 20.75
N GLY A 289 12.75 10.69 21.13
CA GLY A 289 11.96 11.57 20.30
C GLY A 289 10.45 11.38 20.49
N LYS A 290 9.67 12.30 19.93
CA LYS A 290 8.20 12.36 20.10
C LYS A 290 7.41 11.16 19.54
N ASN A 291 8.02 10.35 18.69
CA ASN A 291 7.39 9.16 18.09
C ASN A 291 7.98 7.85 18.62
N CYS A 292 8.83 7.91 19.65
CA CYS A 292 9.52 6.77 20.22
C CYS A 292 8.95 6.48 21.62
N PHE A 293 8.44 5.26 21.82
CA PHE A 293 7.78 4.84 23.06
C PHE A 293 8.48 3.59 23.61
N ASP A 294 9.38 3.79 24.57
CA ASP A 294 10.19 2.74 25.22
C ASP A 294 10.32 2.99 26.73
N HIS A 295 10.93 2.04 27.47
CA HIS A 295 11.24 2.22 28.90
C HIS A 295 12.51 3.06 29.08
N GLU A 296 12.52 3.97 30.09
CA GLU A 296 13.73 4.69 30.49
C GLU A 296 14.84 3.68 30.87
N GLY A 297 15.90 3.58 30.06
CA GLY A 297 17.07 2.74 30.35
C GLY A 297 17.54 1.82 29.23
N LEU A 298 16.78 1.68 28.15
CA LEU A 298 17.30 1.09 26.92
C LEU A 298 18.11 2.18 26.21
N PHE A 299 19.43 2.15 26.31
CA PHE A 299 20.32 3.02 25.54
C PHE A 299 20.86 2.22 24.36
N PHE A 300 20.41 2.58 23.16
CA PHE A 300 21.11 2.31 21.92
C PHE A 300 21.43 3.69 21.37
N ASP A 301 22.71 4.04 21.32
CA ASP A 301 23.15 5.16 20.50
C ASP A 301 22.78 4.81 19.05
N CYS A 302 21.96 5.66 18.42
CA CYS A 302 21.62 5.55 17.00
C CYS A 302 22.82 5.89 16.11
#